data_AF-A0A2V9NWE3-F1
#
_entry.id   AF-A0A2V9NWE3-F1
#
_cell.length_a   1.000
_cell.length_b   1.000
_cell.length_c   1.000
_cell.angle_alpha   90.00
_cell.angle_beta   90.00
_cell.angle_gamma   90.00
#
_symmetry.space_group_name_H-M   'P 1'
#
loop_
_entity.id
_entity.type
_entity.pdbx_description
1 polymer ?
#
loop_
_entity_poly.entity_id
_entity_poly.type
_entity_poly.pdbx_seq_one_letter_code
_entity_poly.pdbx_strand_id
1 'polypeptide(L)'
;MVATPHSNDRYFYDREYLSKLLHELQRRIGDKPVLSIGCDFHLSYENMQSALQTPERYRIANSRYLLVEFSNFSIPPQVDEWFTNMNHAGTTPIITHPERNPILQESPQRVLEWIELGCTVQVTASVFTGSWGARARQVAGWLLQKKAVHFLATDAHDTERRPPVLSAARKIVTKQYGEATAHALVEANPRAVMNDQPLA
;
A
#
# COMPACT_ATOMS: atom_id res chain seq x y z
N MET A 1 2.40 9.68 -9.22
CA MET A 1 2.97 8.39 -8.77
C MET A 1 3.61 8.62 -7.43
N VAL A 2 3.41 7.71 -6.47
CA VAL A 2 4.06 7.80 -5.16
C VAL A 2 5.24 6.83 -5.15
N ALA A 3 6.45 7.32 -4.91
CA ALA A 3 7.61 6.50 -4.64
C ALA A 3 7.61 6.11 -3.16
N THR A 4 7.71 4.82 -2.86
CA THR A 4 7.53 4.26 -1.52
C THR A 4 8.70 3.34 -1.18
N PRO A 5 9.93 3.88 -1.04
CA PRO A 5 11.06 3.05 -0.64
C PRO A 5 10.84 2.48 0.76
N HIS A 6 11.48 1.35 1.05
CA HIS A 6 11.29 0.65 2.30
C HIS A 6 11.88 1.40 3.52
N SER A 7 11.21 1.26 4.66
CA SER A 7 11.81 1.45 5.99
C SER A 7 11.85 0.11 6.70
N ASN A 8 13.01 -0.51 6.82
CA ASN A 8 13.21 -1.79 7.51
C ASN A 8 14.66 -1.96 7.98
N ASP A 9 14.99 -3.10 8.60
CA ASP A 9 16.32 -3.38 9.17
C ASP A 9 17.48 -3.27 8.16
N ARG A 10 17.19 -3.43 6.86
CA ARG A 10 18.18 -3.33 5.79
C ARG A 10 18.24 -1.92 5.18
N TYR A 11 17.12 -1.22 5.14
CA TYR A 11 16.98 0.07 4.47
C TYR A 11 16.55 1.14 5.47
N PHE A 12 17.51 1.99 5.86
CA PHE A 12 17.22 3.18 6.65
C PHE A 12 16.45 4.19 5.81
N TYR A 13 15.28 4.59 6.32
CA TYR A 13 14.42 5.55 5.64
C TYR A 13 14.73 6.98 6.09
N ASP A 14 15.38 7.75 5.21
CA ASP A 14 15.61 9.18 5.37
C ASP A 14 14.73 9.95 4.37
N ARG A 15 13.61 10.51 4.86
CA ARG A 15 12.64 11.23 4.02
C ARG A 15 13.28 12.42 3.31
N GLU A 16 14.18 13.15 3.97
CA GLU A 16 14.76 14.37 3.43
C GLU A 16 15.72 14.02 2.28
N TYR A 17 16.61 13.05 2.51
CA TYR A 17 17.51 12.54 1.48
C TYR A 17 16.74 11.97 0.28
N LEU A 18 15.76 11.11 0.53
CA LEU A 18 14.95 10.49 -0.52
C LEU A 18 14.12 11.52 -1.29
N SER A 19 13.64 12.57 -0.63
CA SER A 19 12.95 13.68 -1.29
C SER A 19 13.89 14.45 -2.22
N LYS A 20 15.14 14.69 -1.83
CA LYS A 20 16.15 15.31 -2.72
C LYS A 20 16.40 14.46 -3.97
N LEU A 21 16.53 13.14 -3.82
CA LEU A 21 16.65 12.22 -4.96
C LEU A 21 15.39 12.23 -5.84
N LEU A 22 14.20 12.27 -5.24
CA LEU A 22 12.93 12.31 -5.96
C LEU A 22 12.80 13.60 -6.79
N HIS A 23 13.22 14.76 -6.25
CA HIS A 23 13.24 16.01 -6.98
C HIS A 23 14.20 15.97 -8.17
N GLU A 24 15.38 15.38 -8.01
CA GLU A 24 16.32 15.20 -9.12
C GLU A 24 15.76 14.26 -10.19
N LEU A 25 15.05 13.19 -9.77
CA LEU A 25 14.33 12.32 -10.71
C LEU A 25 13.22 13.08 -11.44
N GLN A 26 12.40 13.87 -10.73
CA GLN A 26 11.34 14.70 -11.32
C GLN A 26 11.92 15.64 -12.39
N ARG A 27 13.04 16.31 -12.09
CA ARG A 27 13.72 17.21 -13.03
C ARG A 27 14.15 16.51 -14.32
N ARG A 28 14.54 15.24 -14.23
CA ARG A 28 14.96 14.45 -15.41
C ARG A 28 13.79 13.96 -16.26
N ILE A 29 12.65 13.65 -15.65
CA ILE A 29 11.47 13.14 -16.37
C ILE A 29 10.54 14.26 -16.88
N GLY A 30 10.69 15.49 -16.39
CA GLY A 30 9.86 16.64 -16.77
C GLY A 30 8.58 16.75 -15.94
N ASP A 31 7.54 17.38 -16.49
CA ASP A 31 6.32 17.71 -15.73
C ASP A 31 5.42 16.51 -15.41
N LYS A 32 5.52 15.44 -16.19
CA LYS A 32 4.70 14.24 -16.03
C LYS A 32 5.51 12.95 -16.25
N PRO A 33 5.25 11.91 -15.43
CA PRO A 33 4.33 11.89 -14.28
C PRO A 33 4.81 12.77 -13.12
N VAL A 34 3.87 13.31 -12.34
CA VAL A 34 4.18 13.98 -11.07
C VAL A 34 4.52 12.92 -10.03
N LEU A 35 5.65 13.10 -9.35
CA LEU A 35 6.15 12.22 -8.32
C LEU A 35 5.83 12.78 -6.93
N SER A 36 5.57 11.89 -5.99
CA SER A 36 5.40 12.21 -4.58
C SER A 36 6.11 11.14 -3.76
N ILE A 37 6.46 11.47 -2.52
CA ILE A 37 7.17 10.55 -1.62
C ILE A 37 6.20 9.94 -0.62
N GLY A 38 6.40 8.66 -0.31
CA GLY A 38 5.83 7.97 0.84
C GLY A 38 6.87 6.99 1.37
N CYS A 39 6.43 6.03 2.16
CA CYS A 39 7.27 4.96 2.67
C CYS A 39 6.50 3.65 2.55
N ASP A 40 7.15 2.57 2.09
CA ASP A 40 6.63 1.22 2.33
C ASP A 40 7.19 0.76 3.67
N PHE A 41 6.44 1.02 4.72
CA PHE A 41 6.91 0.91 6.10
C PHE A 41 6.73 -0.51 6.59
N HIS A 42 7.84 -1.17 6.92
CA HIS A 42 7.79 -2.51 7.48
C HIS A 42 7.32 -2.44 8.94
N LEU A 43 6.33 -3.25 9.28
CA LEU A 43 5.77 -3.27 10.62
C LEU A 43 6.77 -3.88 11.61
N SER A 44 7.43 -3.03 12.39
CA SER A 44 8.28 -3.41 13.53
C SER A 44 8.00 -2.49 14.73
N TYR A 45 8.48 -2.88 15.91
CA TYR A 45 8.31 -2.08 17.12
C TYR A 45 8.97 -0.69 16.98
N GLU A 46 10.20 -0.65 16.48
CA GLU A 46 11.01 0.56 16.31
C GLU A 46 10.35 1.53 15.32
N ASN A 47 9.95 0.99 14.17
CA ASN A 47 9.25 1.72 13.14
C ASN A 47 7.91 2.28 13.70
N MET A 48 7.15 1.46 14.42
CA MET A 48 5.87 1.89 15.03
C MET A 48 6.06 2.99 16.07
N GLN A 49 7.05 2.89 16.94
CA GLN A 49 7.35 3.95 17.89
C GLN A 49 7.73 5.26 17.18
N SER A 50 8.57 5.18 16.14
CA SER A 50 8.92 6.37 15.35
C SER A 50 7.71 6.96 14.63
N ALA A 51 6.83 6.13 14.07
CA ALA A 51 5.65 6.59 13.36
C ALA A 51 4.60 7.22 14.28
N LEU A 52 4.47 6.75 15.53
CA LEU A 52 3.56 7.38 16.50
C LEU A 52 4.06 8.76 16.98
N GLN A 53 5.37 8.98 17.00
CA GLN A 53 5.97 10.26 17.36
C GLN A 53 6.03 11.26 16.20
N THR A 54 6.31 10.76 14.99
CA THR A 54 6.62 11.58 13.81
C THR A 54 6.00 10.93 12.56
N PRO A 55 4.66 10.83 12.47
CA PRO A 55 3.99 10.09 11.41
C PRO A 55 4.23 10.69 10.01
N GLU A 56 4.41 12.00 9.91
CA GLU A 56 4.71 12.73 8.67
C GLU A 56 6.00 12.26 8.00
N ARG A 57 6.92 11.64 8.76
CA ARG A 57 8.11 11.00 8.21
C ARG A 57 7.74 9.91 7.20
N TYR A 58 6.68 9.15 7.45
CA TYR A 58 6.35 7.94 6.69
C TYR A 58 5.08 8.07 5.83
N ARG A 59 4.19 9.01 6.17
CA ARG A 59 2.96 9.28 5.44
C ARG A 59 3.20 9.57 3.95
N ILE A 60 2.21 9.23 3.13
CA ILE A 60 2.18 9.52 1.70
C ILE A 60 1.97 11.03 1.52
N ALA A 61 2.93 11.68 0.85
CA ALA A 61 2.95 13.12 0.61
C ALA A 61 2.68 13.90 1.91
N ASN A 62 1.65 14.75 1.91
CA ASN A 62 1.20 15.49 3.10
C ASN A 62 -0.16 14.96 3.59
N SER A 63 -0.50 13.71 3.26
CA SER A 63 -1.79 13.10 3.64
C SER A 63 -1.71 12.37 4.98
N ARG A 64 -2.86 11.95 5.52
CA ARG A 64 -2.96 11.10 6.71
C ARG A 64 -2.63 9.63 6.46
N TYR A 65 -2.39 9.22 5.22
CA TYR A 65 -2.27 7.80 4.87
C TYR A 65 -0.83 7.29 4.96
N LEU A 66 -0.64 6.10 5.51
CA LEU A 66 0.67 5.45 5.68
C LEU A 66 0.60 3.98 5.23
N LEU A 67 1.51 3.53 4.37
CA LEU A 67 1.56 2.14 3.91
C LEU A 67 2.23 1.26 4.95
N VAL A 68 1.64 0.11 5.30
CA VAL A 68 2.16 -0.81 6.30
C VAL A 68 2.35 -2.19 5.68
N GLU A 69 3.61 -2.62 5.59
CA GLU A 69 4.03 -3.94 5.10
C GLU A 69 4.25 -4.89 6.28
N PHE A 70 3.66 -6.08 6.21
CA PHE A 70 3.87 -7.13 7.21
C PHE A 70 5.09 -8.00 6.91
N SER A 71 5.79 -8.41 7.97
CA SER A 71 6.80 -9.47 7.90
C SER A 71 6.19 -10.78 7.38
N ASN A 72 6.97 -11.49 6.57
CA ASN A 72 6.58 -12.82 6.07
C ASN A 72 6.72 -13.93 7.14
N PHE A 73 7.32 -13.62 8.29
CA PHE A 73 7.68 -14.62 9.30
C PHE A 73 6.81 -14.55 10.56
N SER A 74 6.33 -13.37 10.92
CA SER A 74 5.50 -13.17 12.11
C SER A 74 4.65 -11.91 12.00
N ILE A 75 3.52 -11.93 12.73
CA ILE A 75 2.67 -10.77 12.95
C ILE A 75 2.72 -10.45 14.44
N PRO A 76 3.17 -9.25 14.86
CA PRO A 76 3.21 -8.87 16.26
C PRO A 76 1.82 -8.94 16.91
N PRO A 77 1.67 -9.48 18.14
CA PRO A 77 0.37 -9.60 18.78
C PRO A 77 -0.26 -8.24 19.14
N GLN A 78 0.54 -7.17 19.23
CA GLN A 78 0.07 -5.81 19.51
C GLN A 78 -0.44 -5.05 18.27
N VAL A 79 -0.50 -5.69 17.10
CA VAL A 79 -0.87 -5.00 15.85
C VAL A 79 -2.23 -4.31 15.90
N ASP A 80 -3.21 -4.90 16.59
CA ASP A 80 -4.55 -4.34 16.72
C ASP A 80 -4.52 -3.03 17.52
N GLU A 81 -3.72 -2.99 18.60
CA GLU A 81 -3.48 -1.79 19.40
C GLU A 81 -2.73 -0.72 18.58
N TRP A 82 -1.74 -1.13 17.80
CA TRP A 82 -0.98 -0.24 16.94
C TRP A 82 -1.85 0.46 15.89
N PHE A 83 -2.72 -0.27 15.20
CA PHE A 83 -3.65 0.32 14.25
C PHE A 83 -4.65 1.26 14.92
N THR A 84 -5.16 0.89 16.10
CA THR A 84 -6.03 1.76 16.90
C THR A 84 -5.31 3.07 17.26
N ASN A 85 -4.07 2.99 17.75
CA ASN A 85 -3.26 4.15 18.13
C ASN A 85 -2.91 5.03 16.92
N MET A 86 -2.60 4.43 15.77
CA MET A 86 -2.36 5.19 14.53
C MET A 86 -3.59 6.00 14.12
N ASN A 87 -4.77 5.38 14.13
CA ASN A 87 -6.02 6.05 13.80
C ASN A 87 -6.35 7.17 14.80
N HIS A 88 -6.16 6.94 16.11
CA HIS A 88 -6.31 7.98 17.12
C HIS A 88 -5.33 9.16 16.93
N ALA A 89 -4.12 8.90 16.44
CA ALA A 89 -3.14 9.91 16.06
C ALA A 89 -3.42 10.55 14.67
N GLY A 90 -4.59 10.26 14.08
CA GLY A 90 -5.00 10.80 12.78
C GLY A 90 -4.19 10.24 11.61
N THR A 91 -3.62 9.05 11.73
CA THR A 91 -2.98 8.32 10.62
C THR A 91 -3.83 7.13 10.21
N THR A 92 -4.20 7.04 8.93
CA THR A 92 -4.93 5.89 8.38
C THR A 92 -3.96 4.87 7.78
N PRO A 93 -3.85 3.66 8.33
CA PRO A 93 -2.97 2.63 7.76
C PRO A 93 -3.52 2.08 6.44
N ILE A 94 -2.64 1.85 5.47
CA ILE A 94 -2.89 1.11 4.24
C ILE A 94 -2.06 -0.17 4.30
N ILE A 95 -2.68 -1.31 4.57
CA ILE A 95 -2.01 -2.61 4.58
C ILE A 95 -1.58 -2.94 3.15
N THR A 96 -0.27 -3.09 2.92
CA THR A 96 0.27 -3.41 1.61
C THR A 96 0.28 -4.90 1.35
N HIS A 97 -0.23 -5.22 0.16
CA HIS A 97 -0.23 -6.52 -0.48
C HIS A 97 -0.43 -7.74 0.45
N PRO A 98 -1.51 -7.77 1.27
CA PRO A 98 -1.74 -8.89 2.18
C PRO A 98 -1.96 -10.20 1.43
N GLU A 99 -2.35 -10.16 0.15
CA GLU A 99 -2.49 -11.33 -0.70
C GLU A 99 -1.17 -12.06 -0.95
N ARG A 100 -0.03 -11.41 -0.74
CA ARG A 100 1.31 -11.99 -0.92
C ARG A 100 1.94 -12.50 0.36
N ASN A 101 1.44 -12.06 1.52
CA ASN A 101 2.00 -12.45 2.79
C ASN A 101 1.55 -13.90 3.13
N PRO A 102 2.47 -14.84 3.40
CA PRO A 102 2.12 -16.25 3.60
C PRO A 102 1.23 -16.46 4.83
N ILE A 103 1.39 -15.67 5.89
CA ILE A 103 0.56 -15.78 7.10
C ILE A 103 -0.86 -15.30 6.81
N LEU A 104 -1.00 -14.17 6.11
CA LEU A 104 -2.30 -13.62 5.73
C LEU A 104 -2.98 -14.39 4.60
N GLN A 105 -2.22 -15.16 3.81
CA GLN A 105 -2.83 -16.10 2.88
C GLN A 105 -3.58 -17.19 3.63
N GLU A 106 -3.03 -17.74 4.71
CA GLU A 106 -3.72 -18.76 5.53
C GLU A 106 -4.92 -18.20 6.30
N SER A 107 -4.84 -16.95 6.76
CA SER A 107 -5.89 -16.31 7.57
C SER A 107 -6.31 -14.93 7.03
N PRO A 108 -6.89 -14.83 5.81
CA PRO A 108 -7.22 -13.55 5.18
C PRO A 108 -8.35 -12.80 5.90
N GLN A 109 -9.10 -13.47 6.78
CA GLN A 109 -10.12 -12.85 7.64
C GLN A 109 -9.53 -11.78 8.56
N ARG A 110 -8.27 -11.93 9.01
CA ARG A 110 -7.58 -10.91 9.84
C ARG A 110 -7.52 -9.56 9.14
N VAL A 111 -7.45 -9.54 7.81
CA VAL A 111 -7.50 -8.29 7.03
C VAL A 111 -8.84 -7.58 7.18
N LEU A 112 -9.95 -8.33 7.26
CA LEU A 112 -11.28 -7.74 7.46
C LEU A 112 -11.40 -7.13 8.86
N GLU A 113 -10.90 -7.83 9.88
CA GLU A 113 -10.87 -7.34 11.26
C GLU A 113 -10.08 -6.02 11.37
N TRP A 114 -8.96 -5.90 10.65
CA TRP A 114 -8.21 -4.64 10.62
C TRP A 114 -8.90 -3.51 9.87
N ILE A 115 -9.72 -3.82 8.86
CA ILE A 115 -10.58 -2.82 8.21
C ILE A 115 -11.61 -2.28 9.21
N GLU A 116 -12.16 -3.13 10.09
CA GLU A 116 -13.06 -2.69 11.17
C GLU A 116 -12.35 -1.76 12.16
N LEU A 117 -11.03 -1.90 12.33
CA LEU A 117 -10.19 -0.96 13.10
C LEU A 117 -9.81 0.30 12.33
N GLY A 118 -10.32 0.51 11.12
CA GLY A 118 -10.08 1.70 10.30
C GLY A 118 -8.89 1.59 9.33
N CYS A 119 -8.31 0.40 9.15
CA CYS A 119 -7.30 0.19 8.11
C CYS A 119 -7.93 0.13 6.72
N THR A 120 -7.09 0.40 5.72
CA THR A 120 -7.40 0.22 4.30
C THR A 120 -6.41 -0.75 3.68
N VAL A 121 -6.64 -1.20 2.45
CA VAL A 121 -5.89 -2.30 1.85
C VAL A 121 -5.50 -2.00 0.42
N GLN A 122 -4.23 -2.24 0.11
CA GLN A 122 -3.69 -2.19 -1.24
C GLN A 122 -3.31 -3.60 -1.71
N VAL A 123 -3.80 -4.01 -2.89
CA VAL A 123 -3.43 -5.29 -3.53
C VAL A 123 -2.50 -5.05 -4.71
N THR A 124 -1.55 -5.96 -4.93
CA THR A 124 -0.56 -5.85 -6.02
C THR A 124 -1.18 -6.17 -7.38
N ALA A 125 -1.02 -5.27 -8.34
CA ALA A 125 -1.55 -5.42 -9.70
C ALA A 125 -1.08 -6.71 -10.39
N SER A 126 0.19 -7.09 -10.21
CA SER A 126 0.78 -8.21 -10.94
C SER A 126 0.20 -9.58 -10.55
N VAL A 127 -0.47 -9.68 -9.41
CA VAL A 127 -1.22 -10.88 -9.00
C VAL A 127 -2.31 -11.25 -10.02
N PHE A 128 -2.96 -10.24 -10.63
CA PHE A 128 -3.98 -10.48 -11.65
C PHE A 128 -3.40 -10.80 -13.03
N THR A 129 -2.16 -10.39 -13.30
CA THR A 129 -1.48 -10.59 -14.58
C THR A 129 -0.59 -11.83 -14.60
N GLY A 130 -0.67 -12.69 -13.57
CA GLY A 130 -0.02 -14.01 -13.56
C GLY A 130 1.20 -14.14 -12.64
N SER A 131 1.55 -13.11 -11.87
CA SER A 131 2.64 -13.19 -10.87
C SER A 131 2.14 -13.71 -9.52
N TRP A 132 3.07 -14.09 -8.64
CA TRP A 132 2.83 -14.50 -7.22
C TRP A 132 2.02 -15.79 -6.99
N GLY A 133 1.64 -16.51 -8.05
CA GLY A 133 1.01 -17.82 -7.96
C GLY A 133 -0.50 -17.78 -7.69
N ALA A 134 -1.12 -18.97 -7.78
CA ALA A 134 -2.57 -19.12 -7.72
C ALA A 134 -3.16 -18.71 -6.37
N ARG A 135 -2.45 -18.99 -5.27
CA ARG A 135 -2.92 -18.68 -3.91
C ARG A 135 -3.08 -17.18 -3.69
N ALA A 136 -2.07 -16.38 -4.06
CA ALA A 136 -2.13 -14.93 -3.96
C ALA A 136 -3.30 -14.36 -4.79
N ARG A 137 -3.49 -14.88 -6.01
CA ARG A 137 -4.62 -14.48 -6.86
C ARG A 137 -5.99 -14.84 -6.25
N GLN A 138 -6.10 -15.99 -5.61
CA GLN A 138 -7.31 -16.40 -4.91
C GLN A 138 -7.61 -15.46 -3.73
N VAL A 139 -6.61 -15.11 -2.91
CA VAL A 139 -6.78 -14.19 -1.78
C VAL A 139 -7.16 -12.79 -2.25
N ALA A 140 -6.46 -12.25 -3.25
CA ALA A 140 -6.79 -10.97 -3.86
C ALA A 140 -8.24 -10.94 -4.38
N GLY A 141 -8.66 -12.01 -5.08
CA GLY A 141 -10.02 -12.13 -5.59
C GLY A 141 -11.07 -12.25 -4.47
N TRP A 142 -10.76 -12.97 -3.40
CA TRP A 142 -11.62 -13.09 -2.22
C TRP A 142 -11.79 -11.75 -1.50
N LEU A 143 -10.70 -11.01 -1.28
CA LEU A 143 -10.75 -9.66 -0.68
C LEU A 143 -11.58 -8.69 -1.55
N LEU A 144 -11.45 -8.76 -2.87
CA LEU A 144 -12.28 -7.95 -3.79
C LEU A 144 -13.76 -8.31 -3.67
N GLN A 145 -14.11 -9.59 -3.61
CA GLN A 145 -15.50 -10.05 -3.43
C GLN A 145 -16.09 -9.58 -2.10
N LYS A 146 -15.24 -9.46 -1.06
CA LYS A 146 -15.62 -8.92 0.25
C LYS A 146 -15.63 -7.38 0.30
N LYS A 147 -15.35 -6.70 -0.81
CA LYS A 147 -15.19 -5.23 -0.88
C LYS A 147 -14.13 -4.70 0.10
N ALA A 148 -13.11 -5.50 0.36
CA ALA A 148 -12.06 -5.22 1.35
C ALA A 148 -10.81 -4.57 0.73
N VAL A 149 -10.72 -4.48 -0.60
CA VAL A 149 -9.61 -3.84 -1.30
C VAL A 149 -9.97 -2.39 -1.59
N HIS A 150 -9.04 -1.49 -1.28
CA HIS A 150 -9.21 -0.05 -1.44
C HIS A 150 -8.33 0.53 -2.54
N PHE A 151 -7.19 -0.13 -2.82
CA PHE A 151 -6.24 0.29 -3.84
C PHE A 151 -5.72 -0.90 -4.64
N LEU A 152 -5.44 -0.66 -5.92
CA LEU A 152 -4.65 -1.54 -6.77
C LEU A 152 -3.39 -0.77 -7.20
N ALA A 153 -2.21 -1.24 -6.79
CA ALA A 153 -0.94 -0.57 -7.07
C ALA A 153 0.07 -1.52 -7.70
N THR A 154 1.09 -0.97 -8.37
CA THR A 154 2.04 -1.78 -9.14
C THR A 154 2.97 -2.60 -8.27
N ASP A 155 3.43 -2.01 -7.15
CA ASP A 155 4.59 -2.48 -6.39
C ASP A 155 5.75 -2.92 -7.33
N ALA A 156 6.08 -2.02 -8.26
CA ALA A 156 7.05 -2.25 -9.32
C ALA A 156 8.46 -1.95 -8.80
N HIS A 157 9.45 -2.72 -9.25
CA HIS A 157 10.85 -2.56 -8.83
C HIS A 157 11.82 -2.40 -10.00
N ASP A 158 11.46 -2.91 -11.18
CA ASP A 158 12.32 -2.92 -12.37
C ASP A 158 11.44 -3.11 -13.62
N THR A 159 12.02 -3.08 -14.82
CA THR A 159 11.28 -3.20 -16.09
C THR A 159 11.13 -4.64 -16.60
N GLU A 160 11.66 -5.64 -15.88
CA GLU A 160 11.82 -7.01 -16.39
C GLU A 160 11.13 -8.04 -15.49
N ARG A 161 11.55 -8.13 -14.23
CA ARG A 161 11.07 -9.08 -13.22
C ARG A 161 9.82 -8.58 -12.51
N ARG A 162 9.76 -7.27 -12.17
CA ARG A 162 8.61 -6.64 -11.48
C ARG A 162 8.18 -5.35 -12.18
N PRO A 163 7.73 -5.41 -13.45
CA PRO A 163 7.31 -4.24 -14.21
C PRO A 163 5.97 -3.65 -13.73
N PRO A 164 5.74 -2.35 -13.99
CA PRO A 164 4.45 -1.71 -13.70
C PRO A 164 3.37 -2.18 -14.69
N VAL A 165 2.49 -3.08 -14.23
CA VAL A 165 1.43 -3.71 -15.06
C VAL A 165 0.01 -3.23 -14.73
N LEU A 166 -0.13 -2.03 -14.16
CA LEU A 166 -1.41 -1.53 -13.64
C LEU A 166 -2.51 -1.46 -14.70
N SER A 167 -2.19 -1.03 -15.93
CA SER A 167 -3.17 -0.93 -17.03
C SER A 167 -3.75 -2.30 -17.43
N ALA A 168 -2.92 -3.34 -17.42
CA ALA A 168 -3.38 -4.71 -17.70
C ALA A 168 -4.23 -5.24 -16.55
N ALA A 169 -3.80 -5.03 -15.30
CA ALA A 169 -4.57 -5.41 -14.13
C ALA A 169 -5.93 -4.68 -14.05
N ARG A 170 -5.98 -3.38 -14.35
CA ARG A 170 -7.23 -2.60 -14.41
C ARG A 170 -8.22 -3.23 -15.38
N LYS A 171 -7.79 -3.63 -16.58
CA LYS A 171 -8.67 -4.29 -17.57
C LYS A 171 -9.26 -5.59 -17.04
N ILE A 172 -8.44 -6.41 -16.35
CA ILE A 172 -8.89 -7.67 -15.74
C ILE A 172 -9.91 -7.41 -14.63
N VAL A 173 -9.61 -6.46 -13.73
CA VAL A 173 -10.49 -6.09 -12.62
C VAL A 173 -11.81 -5.50 -13.16
N THR A 174 -11.76 -4.65 -14.18
CA THR A 174 -12.95 -4.09 -14.85
C THR A 174 -13.85 -5.20 -15.37
N LYS A 175 -13.29 -6.19 -16.06
CA LYS A 175 -14.04 -7.31 -16.63
C LYS A 175 -14.69 -8.20 -15.56
N GLN A 176 -14.04 -8.38 -14.40
CA GLN A 176 -14.47 -9.31 -13.35
C GLN A 176 -15.33 -8.67 -12.27
N TYR A 177 -15.07 -7.41 -11.93
CA TYR A 177 -15.67 -6.71 -10.79
C TYR A 177 -16.37 -5.39 -11.18
N GLY A 178 -16.29 -4.98 -12.45
CA GLY A 178 -16.96 -3.80 -12.98
C GLY A 178 -16.08 -2.55 -13.04
N GLU A 179 -16.46 -1.61 -13.92
CA GLU A 179 -15.73 -0.36 -14.14
C GLU A 179 -15.69 0.52 -12.89
N ALA A 180 -16.79 0.61 -12.15
CA ALA A 180 -16.87 1.42 -10.94
C ALA A 180 -15.83 0.99 -9.88
N THR A 181 -15.71 -0.33 -9.64
CA THR A 181 -14.68 -0.88 -8.76
C THR A 181 -13.29 -0.61 -9.30
N ALA A 182 -13.02 -0.89 -10.59
CA ALA A 182 -11.70 -0.64 -11.17
C ALA A 182 -11.29 0.84 -11.05
N HIS A 183 -12.18 1.77 -11.38
CA HIS A 183 -11.97 3.21 -11.25
C HIS A 183 -11.72 3.62 -9.79
N ALA A 184 -12.48 3.08 -8.83
CA ALA A 184 -12.26 3.37 -7.41
C ALA A 184 -10.84 2.98 -6.97
N LEU A 185 -10.40 1.76 -7.32
CA LEU A 185 -9.13 1.20 -6.88
C LEU A 185 -7.88 1.83 -7.51
N VAL A 186 -7.97 2.28 -8.77
CA VAL A 186 -6.80 2.78 -9.52
C VAL A 186 -6.74 4.30 -9.68
N GLU A 187 -7.86 4.99 -9.49
CA GLU A 187 -7.98 6.42 -9.77
C GLU A 187 -8.64 7.21 -8.65
N ALA A 188 -9.84 6.84 -8.20
CA ALA A 188 -10.59 7.64 -7.21
C ALA A 188 -9.91 7.63 -5.83
N ASN A 189 -9.66 6.44 -5.27
CA ASN A 189 -9.06 6.32 -3.94
C ASN A 189 -7.61 6.80 -3.90
N PRO A 190 -6.73 6.46 -4.87
CA PRO A 190 -5.39 7.06 -4.91
C PRO A 190 -5.40 8.58 -4.97
N ARG A 191 -6.35 9.19 -5.70
CA ARG A 191 -6.50 10.65 -5.76
C ARG A 191 -7.02 11.23 -4.43
N ALA A 192 -7.94 10.54 -3.76
CA ALA A 192 -8.41 10.94 -2.43
C ALA A 192 -7.25 10.97 -1.42
N VAL A 193 -6.38 9.95 -1.43
CA VAL A 193 -5.14 9.94 -0.62
C VAL A 193 -4.27 11.15 -0.92
N MET A 194 -4.01 11.44 -2.20
CA MET A 194 -3.16 12.60 -2.58
C MET A 194 -3.75 13.95 -2.15
N ASN A 195 -5.07 14.03 -1.97
CA ASN A 195 -5.78 15.23 -1.53
C ASN A 195 -6.11 15.24 -0.03
N ASP A 196 -5.65 14.24 0.74
CA ASP A 196 -6.02 14.02 2.14
C ASP A 196 -7.55 13.96 2.40
N GLN A 197 -8.28 13.31 1.50
CA GLN A 197 -9.73 13.16 1.57
C GLN A 197 -10.15 11.72 1.93
N PRO A 198 -11.34 11.53 2.53
CA PRO A 198 -11.94 10.20 2.68
C PRO A 198 -12.02 9.45 1.33
N LEU A 199 -11.90 8.12 1.40
CA LEU A 199 -12.01 7.26 0.23
C LEU A 199 -13.45 7.22 -0.31
N ALA A 200 -13.59 6.90 -1.60
CA ALA A 200 -14.87 6.86 -2.32
C ALA A 200 -15.58 5.50 -2.26
#